data_AF-A0A0U3AN58-F1
#
_entry.id   AF-A0A0U3AN58-F1
#
_cell.length_a   1.000
_cell.length_b   1.000
_cell.length_c   1.000
_cell.angle_alpha   90.00
_cell.angle_beta   90.00
_cell.angle_gamma   90.00
#
_symmetry.space_group_name_H-M   'P 1'
#
loop_
_entity.id
_entity.type
_entity.pdbx_description
1 polymer ?
#
loop_
_entity_poly.entity_id
_entity_poly.type
_entity_poly.pdbx_seq_one_letter_code
_entity_poly.pdbx_strand_id
1 'polypeptide(L)'
;MDGNVKWRLAAILVLILAANVDRVKSSQEVMKKMSTTFFKLLDECKKELSVSDDLIQGLVRFWREDADLGARELGCVIMCIASKQDLVILEDYKMHHENAYNFARDHGADDETAKAIVKIVHDCEKNFDSNPDHCSRVMEVAKCFRDEIHKLKWAPSVEVLIGELMSEA
;
A
#
# COMPACT_ATOMS: atom_id res chain seq x y z
N MET A 1 16.86 42.86 -13.54
CA MET A 1 16.09 41.59 -13.55
C MET A 1 14.62 41.95 -13.55
N ASP A 2 13.96 41.84 -14.71
CA ASP A 2 12.62 42.37 -14.99
C ASP A 2 11.53 41.83 -14.06
N GLY A 3 10.62 42.71 -13.62
CA GLY A 3 9.46 42.33 -12.78
C GLY A 3 8.55 41.30 -13.44
N ASN A 4 8.42 41.34 -14.77
CA ASN A 4 7.69 40.33 -15.55
C ASN A 4 8.33 38.94 -15.52
N VAL A 5 9.67 38.86 -15.45
CA VAL A 5 10.37 37.58 -15.37
C VAL A 5 10.17 36.95 -14.00
N LYS A 6 10.19 37.75 -12.93
CA LYS A 6 9.92 37.27 -11.56
C LYS A 6 8.50 36.73 -11.40
N TRP A 7 7.49 37.43 -11.95
CA TRP A 7 6.09 37.01 -11.86
C TRP A 7 5.80 35.74 -12.67
N ARG A 8 6.39 35.62 -13.87
CA ARG A 8 6.31 34.39 -14.68
C ARG A 8 6.96 33.20 -13.99
N LEU A 9 8.14 33.39 -13.39
CA LEU A 9 8.81 32.33 -12.64
C LEU A 9 8.00 31.91 -11.41
N ALA A 10 7.42 32.86 -10.67
CA ALA A 10 6.55 32.56 -9.54
C ALA A 10 5.30 31.77 -9.96
N ALA A 11 4.63 32.17 -11.06
CA ALA A 11 3.47 31.47 -11.58
C ALA A 11 3.80 30.03 -12.03
N ILE A 12 4.93 29.83 -12.72
CA ILE A 12 5.41 28.50 -13.12
C ILE A 12 5.67 27.63 -11.89
N LEU A 13 6.32 28.19 -10.85
CA LEU A 13 6.63 27.45 -9.63
C LEU A 13 5.36 27.02 -8.88
N VAL A 14 4.34 27.90 -8.82
CA VAL A 14 3.03 27.57 -8.25
C VAL A 14 2.33 26.48 -9.03
N LEU A 15 2.36 26.52 -10.37
CA LEU A 15 1.76 25.47 -11.21
C LEU A 15 2.43 24.11 -11.02
N ILE A 16 3.76 24.08 -10.92
CA ILE A 16 4.51 22.85 -10.65
C ILE A 16 4.12 22.30 -9.27
N LEU A 17 4.05 23.14 -8.24
CA LEU A 17 3.65 22.70 -6.90
C LEU A 17 2.22 22.14 -6.89
N ALA A 18 1.27 22.81 -7.55
CA ALA A 18 -0.11 22.35 -7.65
C ALA A 18 -0.22 20.98 -8.34
N ALA A 19 0.45 20.80 -9.48
CA ALA A 19 0.45 19.53 -10.21
C ALA A 19 1.05 18.37 -9.38
N ASN A 20 2.08 18.65 -8.57
CA ASN A 20 2.65 17.65 -7.67
C ASN A 20 1.69 17.27 -6.54
N VAL A 21 0.97 18.25 -5.97
CA VAL A 21 -0.05 17.99 -4.92
C VAL A 21 -1.18 17.14 -5.48
N ASP A 22 -1.65 17.42 -6.70
CA ASP A 22 -2.72 16.64 -7.33
C ASP A 22 -2.29 15.21 -7.63
N ARG A 23 -1.05 15.01 -8.10
CA ARG A 23 -0.47 13.66 -8.29
C ARG A 23 -0.41 12.89 -6.97
N VAL A 24 0.09 13.50 -5.89
CA VAL A 24 0.16 12.84 -4.58
C VAL A 24 -1.23 12.45 -4.07
N LYS A 25 -2.22 13.34 -4.19
CA LYS A 25 -3.61 13.03 -3.81
C LYS A 25 -4.18 11.86 -4.61
N SER A 26 -3.92 11.82 -5.92
CA SER A 26 -4.34 10.71 -6.77
C SER A 26 -3.73 9.39 -6.29
N SER A 27 -2.43 9.36 -5.96
CA SER A 27 -1.78 8.16 -5.44
C SER A 27 -2.28 7.74 -4.06
N GLN A 28 -2.61 8.70 -3.18
CA GLN A 28 -3.25 8.42 -1.89
C GLN A 28 -4.63 7.78 -2.06
N GLU A 29 -5.41 8.23 -3.04
CA GLU A 29 -6.72 7.65 -3.36
C GLU A 29 -6.59 6.21 -3.86
N VAL A 30 -5.56 5.91 -4.67
CA VAL A 30 -5.24 4.54 -5.10
C VAL A 30 -4.88 3.66 -3.91
N MET A 31 -3.95 4.10 -3.06
CA MET A 31 -3.56 3.35 -1.86
C MET A 31 -4.74 3.12 -0.91
N LYS A 32 -5.63 4.11 -0.77
CA LYS A 32 -6.87 3.98 -0.01
C LYS A 32 -7.73 2.85 -0.56
N LYS A 33 -8.07 2.88 -1.86
CA LYS A 33 -8.91 1.86 -2.51
C LYS A 33 -8.31 0.45 -2.40
N MET A 34 -7.02 0.30 -2.66
CA MET A 34 -6.32 -0.98 -2.50
C MET A 34 -6.40 -1.47 -1.04
N SER A 35 -6.18 -0.57 -0.07
CA SER A 35 -6.29 -0.89 1.36
C SER A 35 -7.71 -1.34 1.72
N THR A 36 -8.74 -0.65 1.24
CA THR A 36 -10.15 -1.02 1.46
C THR A 36 -10.45 -2.42 0.94
N THR A 37 -9.96 -2.80 -0.24
CA THR A 37 -10.09 -4.17 -0.75
C THR A 37 -9.43 -5.19 0.17
N PHE A 38 -8.24 -4.89 0.71
CA PHE A 38 -7.59 -5.75 1.69
C PHE A 38 -8.40 -5.86 2.99
N PHE A 39 -8.95 -4.75 3.50
CA PHE A 39 -9.79 -4.75 4.69
C PHE A 39 -11.07 -5.60 4.51
N LYS A 40 -11.69 -5.58 3.32
CA LYS A 40 -12.89 -6.39 3.03
C LYS A 40 -12.65 -7.89 3.18
N LEU A 41 -11.46 -8.35 2.83
CA LEU A 41 -11.06 -9.76 2.90
C LEU A 41 -10.48 -10.16 4.27
N LEU A 42 -10.30 -9.19 5.17
CA LEU A 42 -9.65 -9.40 6.45
C LEU A 42 -10.41 -10.40 7.33
N ASP A 43 -11.73 -10.24 7.46
CA ASP A 43 -12.54 -11.11 8.32
C ASP A 43 -12.56 -12.56 7.83
N GLU A 44 -12.64 -12.75 6.51
CA GLU A 44 -12.58 -14.06 5.86
C GLU A 44 -11.23 -14.74 6.15
N CYS A 45 -10.11 -14.06 5.86
CA CYS A 45 -8.77 -14.61 6.11
C CYS A 45 -8.48 -14.85 7.59
N LYS A 46 -9.01 -14.01 8.49
CA LYS A 46 -8.89 -14.23 9.94
C LYS A 46 -9.60 -15.52 10.37
N LYS A 47 -10.81 -15.76 9.87
CA LYS A 47 -11.58 -16.97 10.16
C LYS A 47 -10.90 -18.22 9.63
N GLU A 48 -10.41 -18.18 8.39
CA GLU A 48 -9.69 -19.30 7.77
C GLU A 48 -8.41 -19.67 8.54
N LEU A 49 -7.68 -18.65 9.00
CA LEU A 49 -6.42 -18.84 9.73
C LEU A 49 -6.60 -18.97 11.25
N SER A 50 -7.84 -18.92 11.76
CA SER A 50 -8.17 -18.99 13.20
C SER A 50 -7.39 -17.99 14.07
N VAL A 51 -7.26 -16.75 13.59
CA VAL A 51 -6.48 -15.70 14.28
C VAL A 51 -7.35 -14.75 15.11
N SER A 52 -6.80 -14.20 16.20
CA SER A 52 -7.54 -13.36 17.14
C SER A 52 -8.02 -12.03 16.55
N ASP A 53 -9.07 -11.47 17.14
CA ASP A 53 -9.68 -10.21 16.70
C ASP A 53 -8.79 -8.98 16.90
N ASP A 54 -7.81 -9.05 17.82
CA ASP A 54 -6.87 -7.96 18.11
C ASP A 54 -6.05 -7.53 16.88
N LEU A 55 -5.91 -8.41 15.88
CA LEU A 55 -5.19 -8.14 14.63
C LEU A 55 -5.89 -7.14 13.70
N ILE A 56 -7.21 -6.92 13.86
CA ILE A 56 -7.94 -5.90 13.08
C ILE A 56 -7.36 -4.52 13.37
N GLN A 57 -6.99 -4.26 14.63
CA GLN A 57 -6.32 -3.02 15.00
C GLN A 57 -4.95 -2.93 14.33
N GLY A 58 -4.26 -4.04 14.10
CA GLY A 58 -2.99 -4.11 13.40
C GLY A 58 -3.07 -3.61 11.95
N LEU A 59 -4.15 -3.91 11.23
CA LEU A 59 -4.31 -3.47 9.84
C LEU A 59 -4.73 -1.99 9.74
N VAL A 60 -5.55 -1.48 10.67
CA VAL A 60 -5.85 -0.03 10.78
C VAL A 60 -4.60 0.76 11.19
N ARG A 61 -3.76 0.16 12.04
CA ARG A 61 -2.45 0.71 12.41
C ARG A 61 -1.40 0.50 11.35
N PHE A 62 -1.65 -0.29 10.30
CA PHE A 62 -0.66 -0.61 9.28
C PHE A 62 -0.04 0.68 8.71
N TRP A 63 -0.88 1.66 8.36
CA TRP A 63 -0.44 2.96 7.84
C TRP A 63 0.03 3.96 8.90
N ARG A 64 0.22 3.55 10.16
CA ARG A 64 0.90 4.37 11.18
C ARG A 64 2.39 4.08 11.17
N GLU A 65 3.19 5.14 11.14
CA GLU A 65 4.66 5.06 11.10
C GLU A 65 5.26 4.40 12.35
N ASP A 66 4.55 4.46 13.49
CA ASP A 66 4.97 3.95 14.79
C ASP A 66 4.36 2.60 15.17
N ALA A 67 3.62 1.97 14.26
CA ALA A 67 3.00 0.68 14.54
C ALA A 67 4.07 -0.43 14.64
N ASP A 68 4.19 -1.01 15.83
CA ASP A 68 4.88 -2.29 16.04
C ASP A 68 4.03 -3.41 15.44
N LEU A 69 4.15 -3.58 14.13
CA LEU A 69 3.51 -4.64 13.36
C LEU A 69 4.32 -5.94 13.50
N GLY A 70 4.55 -6.36 14.75
CA GLY A 70 5.42 -7.47 15.12
C GLY A 70 4.79 -8.87 15.04
N ALA A 71 3.52 -8.99 14.67
CA ALA A 71 2.85 -10.28 14.63
C ALA A 71 3.11 -10.97 13.28
N ARG A 72 3.92 -12.02 13.29
CA ARG A 72 4.05 -13.00 12.18
C ARG A 72 2.67 -13.38 11.62
N GLU A 73 1.68 -13.49 12.49
CA GLU A 73 0.28 -13.78 12.19
C GLU A 73 -0.34 -12.76 11.23
N LEU A 74 -0.04 -11.47 11.39
CA LEU A 74 -0.50 -10.43 10.45
C LEU A 74 0.10 -10.64 9.06
N GLY A 75 1.35 -11.10 8.99
CA GLY A 75 1.98 -11.51 7.75
C GLY A 75 1.23 -12.67 7.07
N CYS A 76 0.79 -13.68 7.82
CA CYS A 76 -0.04 -14.76 7.28
C CYS A 76 -1.39 -14.24 6.76
N VAL A 77 -2.02 -13.30 7.47
CA VAL A 77 -3.29 -12.69 7.05
C VAL A 77 -3.11 -11.89 5.76
N ILE A 78 -2.06 -11.07 5.65
CA ILE A 78 -1.71 -10.34 4.42
C ILE A 78 -1.49 -11.30 3.26
N MET A 79 -0.77 -12.41 3.51
CA MET A 79 -0.53 -13.45 2.51
C MET A 79 -1.82 -14.11 2.03
N CYS A 80 -2.74 -14.44 2.95
CA CYS A 80 -4.06 -14.98 2.60
C CYS A 80 -4.85 -14.03 1.71
N ILE A 81 -4.91 -12.74 2.06
CA ILE A 81 -5.62 -11.72 1.28
C ILE A 81 -4.99 -11.61 -0.12
N ALA A 82 -3.66 -11.56 -0.18
CA ALA A 82 -2.92 -11.49 -1.44
C ALA A 82 -3.18 -12.73 -2.33
N SER A 83 -3.23 -13.93 -1.76
CA SER A 83 -3.59 -15.16 -2.48
C SER A 83 -5.02 -15.13 -3.02
N LYS A 84 -6.00 -14.63 -2.25
CA LYS A 84 -7.40 -14.48 -2.70
C LYS A 84 -7.59 -13.44 -3.81
N GLN A 85 -6.59 -12.59 -4.02
CA GLN A 85 -6.55 -11.59 -5.10
C GLN A 85 -5.57 -12.01 -6.20
N ASP A 86 -5.09 -13.26 -6.18
CA ASP A 86 -4.12 -13.81 -7.14
C ASP A 86 -2.83 -12.96 -7.26
N LEU A 87 -2.44 -12.26 -6.19
CA LEU A 87 -1.29 -11.35 -6.18
C LEU A 87 0.04 -12.05 -5.89
N VAL A 88 0.02 -13.34 -5.53
CA VAL A 88 1.21 -14.13 -5.21
C VAL A 88 1.24 -15.44 -5.99
N ILE A 89 2.43 -15.89 -6.33
CA ILE A 89 2.69 -17.22 -6.89
C ILE A 89 2.72 -18.21 -5.72
N LEU A 90 1.83 -19.21 -5.73
CA LEU A 90 1.65 -20.12 -4.60
C LEU A 90 2.86 -21.03 -4.31
N GLU A 91 3.76 -21.20 -5.28
CA GLU A 91 4.95 -22.06 -5.14
C GLU A 91 6.00 -21.46 -4.18
N ASP A 92 6.19 -20.14 -4.22
CA ASP A 92 7.25 -19.46 -3.48
C ASP A 92 6.75 -18.24 -2.68
N TYR A 93 5.46 -17.93 -2.75
CA TYR A 93 4.81 -16.77 -2.12
C TYR A 93 5.47 -15.44 -2.49
N LYS A 94 6.01 -15.32 -3.71
CA LYS A 94 6.45 -14.05 -4.29
C LYS A 94 5.32 -13.39 -5.07
N MET A 95 5.40 -12.07 -5.22
CA MET A 95 4.44 -11.28 -5.95
C MET A 95 4.34 -11.75 -7.41
N HIS A 96 3.11 -11.94 -7.88
CA HIS A 96 2.81 -12.12 -9.30
C HIS A 96 2.76 -10.74 -9.98
N HIS A 97 3.85 -10.35 -10.67
CA HIS A 97 4.02 -8.97 -11.19
C HIS A 97 2.87 -8.46 -12.06
N GLU A 98 2.36 -9.29 -12.98
CA GLU A 98 1.28 -8.88 -13.88
C GLU A 98 -0.05 -8.67 -13.13
N ASN A 99 -0.45 -9.62 -12.28
CA ASN A 99 -1.64 -9.49 -11.44
C ASN A 99 -1.53 -8.31 -10.47
N ALA A 100 -0.37 -8.07 -9.87
CA ALA A 100 -0.14 -6.90 -9.02
C ALA A 100 -0.25 -5.58 -9.80
N TYR A 101 0.24 -5.54 -11.04
CA TYR A 101 0.07 -4.39 -11.92
C TYR A 101 -1.40 -4.13 -12.25
N ASN A 102 -2.13 -5.18 -12.65
CA ASN A 102 -3.55 -5.09 -12.99
C ASN A 102 -4.39 -4.72 -11.77
N PHE A 103 -4.10 -5.30 -10.61
CA PHE A 103 -4.73 -4.94 -9.35
C PHE A 103 -4.56 -3.45 -9.04
N ALA A 104 -3.35 -2.88 -9.16
CA ALA A 104 -3.17 -1.45 -8.97
C ALA A 104 -3.99 -0.61 -9.98
N ARG A 105 -4.04 -1.03 -11.25
CA ARG A 105 -4.79 -0.37 -12.32
C ARG A 105 -6.29 -0.38 -12.05
N ASP A 106 -6.84 -1.50 -11.60
CA ASP A 106 -8.25 -1.67 -11.27
C ASP A 106 -8.69 -0.78 -10.09
N HIS A 107 -7.74 -0.40 -9.23
CA HIS A 107 -7.95 0.54 -8.12
C HIS A 107 -7.65 2.00 -8.50
N GLY A 108 -7.40 2.29 -9.78
CA GLY A 108 -7.28 3.65 -10.31
C GLY A 108 -5.85 4.18 -10.44
N ALA A 109 -4.83 3.36 -10.20
CA ALA A 109 -3.45 3.74 -10.53
C ALA A 109 -3.35 3.98 -12.03
N ASP A 110 -2.56 4.94 -12.49
CA ASP A 110 -2.10 5.02 -13.89
C ASP A 110 -0.93 4.04 -14.16
N ASP A 111 -0.47 3.93 -15.41
CA ASP A 111 0.60 2.98 -15.77
C ASP A 111 1.90 3.28 -15.02
N GLU A 112 2.21 4.56 -14.79
CA GLU A 112 3.40 5.00 -14.05
C GLU A 112 3.30 4.58 -12.58
N THR A 113 2.16 4.85 -11.95
CA THR A 113 1.89 4.54 -10.55
C THR A 113 1.84 3.03 -10.33
N ALA A 114 1.16 2.27 -11.20
CA ALA A 114 1.09 0.81 -11.10
C ALA A 114 2.47 0.16 -11.22
N LYS A 115 3.30 0.60 -12.18
CA LYS A 115 4.70 0.14 -12.29
C LYS A 115 5.51 0.50 -11.05
N ALA A 116 5.33 1.70 -10.50
CA ALA A 116 6.01 2.13 -9.28
C ALA A 116 5.66 1.23 -8.09
N ILE A 117 4.37 0.92 -7.88
CA ILE A 117 3.90 0.03 -6.81
C ILE A 117 4.54 -1.36 -6.94
N VAL A 118 4.44 -1.99 -8.11
CA VAL A 118 5.04 -3.31 -8.38
C VAL A 118 6.54 -3.29 -8.14
N LYS A 119 7.23 -2.24 -8.59
CA LYS A 119 8.67 -2.09 -8.39
C LYS A 119 9.03 -1.99 -6.90
N ILE A 120 8.30 -1.21 -6.11
CA ILE A 120 8.55 -1.06 -4.67
C ILE A 120 8.40 -2.40 -3.96
N VAL A 121 7.30 -3.13 -4.21
CA VAL A 121 7.08 -4.46 -3.61
C VAL A 121 8.22 -5.42 -3.99
N HIS A 122 8.57 -5.48 -5.27
CA HIS A 122 9.63 -6.35 -5.76
C HIS A 122 11.00 -6.02 -5.14
N ASP A 123 11.32 -4.74 -4.96
CA ASP A 123 12.57 -4.34 -4.31
C ASP A 123 12.56 -4.64 -2.80
N CYS A 124 11.41 -4.55 -2.14
CA CYS A 124 11.24 -5.01 -0.77
C CYS A 124 11.42 -6.53 -0.63
N GLU A 125 10.88 -7.34 -1.54
CA GLU A 125 11.06 -8.79 -1.54
C GLU A 125 12.54 -9.20 -1.59
N LYS A 126 13.34 -8.53 -2.43
CA LYS A 126 14.78 -8.80 -2.55
C LYS A 126 15.52 -8.64 -1.22
N ASN A 127 15.10 -7.72 -0.37
CA ASN A 127 15.75 -7.46 0.92
C ASN A 127 15.51 -8.59 1.93
N PHE A 128 14.48 -9.41 1.73
CA PHE A 128 14.03 -10.42 2.70
C PHE A 128 13.91 -11.84 2.10
N ASP A 129 14.44 -12.08 0.90
CA ASP A 129 14.32 -13.35 0.16
C ASP A 129 14.89 -14.55 0.94
N SER A 130 15.85 -14.32 1.83
CA SER A 130 16.49 -15.35 2.65
C SER A 130 15.66 -15.82 3.84
N ASN A 131 14.53 -15.19 4.16
CA ASN A 131 13.69 -15.61 5.29
C ASN A 131 12.81 -16.81 4.91
N PRO A 132 13.00 -17.99 5.53
CA PRO A 132 12.24 -19.20 5.18
C PRO A 132 10.81 -19.20 5.73
N ASP A 133 10.49 -18.36 6.73
CA ASP A 133 9.12 -18.21 7.21
C ASP A 133 8.38 -17.22 6.31
N HIS A 134 7.49 -17.73 5.45
CA HIS A 134 6.73 -16.93 4.50
C HIS A 134 5.89 -15.84 5.17
N CYS A 135 5.29 -16.11 6.34
CA CYS A 135 4.47 -15.12 7.03
C CYS A 135 5.34 -13.98 7.58
N SER A 136 6.45 -14.31 8.24
CA SER A 136 7.39 -13.30 8.71
C SER A 136 7.99 -12.51 7.56
N ARG A 137 8.33 -13.17 6.44
CA ARG A 137 8.86 -12.51 5.24
C ARG A 137 7.86 -11.53 4.64
N VAL A 138 6.60 -11.94 4.47
CA VAL A 138 5.52 -11.06 3.98
C VAL A 138 5.34 -9.85 4.90
N MET A 139 5.44 -10.04 6.22
CA MET A 139 5.35 -8.93 7.17
C MET A 139 6.52 -7.93 7.02
N GLU A 140 7.75 -8.40 6.83
CA GLU A 140 8.90 -7.52 6.56
C GLU A 140 8.80 -6.80 5.21
N VAL A 141 8.33 -7.49 4.17
CA VAL A 141 8.03 -6.88 2.87
C VAL A 141 6.94 -5.80 3.00
N ALA A 142 5.88 -6.08 3.77
CA ALA A 142 4.79 -5.13 3.98
C ALA A 142 5.24 -3.89 4.77
N LYS A 143 6.10 -4.04 5.79
CA LYS A 143 6.73 -2.91 6.49
C LYS A 143 7.59 -2.07 5.55
N CYS A 144 8.46 -2.71 4.76
CA CYS A 144 9.27 -2.02 3.77
C CYS A 144 8.41 -1.27 2.75
N PHE A 145 7.36 -1.90 2.22
CA PHE A 145 6.42 -1.27 1.30
C PHE A 145 5.77 -0.05 1.93
N ARG A 146 5.21 -0.18 3.15
CA ARG A 146 4.64 0.93 3.90
C ARG A 146 5.65 2.09 3.99
N ASP A 147 6.86 1.82 4.43
CA ASP A 147 7.87 2.87 4.66
C ASP A 147 8.21 3.61 3.35
N GLU A 148 8.29 2.92 2.21
CA GLU A 148 8.46 3.56 0.89
C GLU A 148 7.24 4.40 0.47
N ILE A 149 6.03 3.89 0.69
CA ILE A 149 4.79 4.62 0.41
C ILE A 149 4.66 5.89 1.28
N HIS A 150 5.12 5.84 2.54
CA HIS A 150 5.21 7.03 3.40
C HIS A 150 6.23 8.05 2.88
N LYS A 151 7.42 7.62 2.43
CA LYS A 151 8.42 8.52 1.81
C LYS A 151 7.87 9.25 0.59
N LEU A 152 7.03 8.57 -0.20
CA LEU A 152 6.35 9.13 -1.37
C LEU A 152 5.13 10.00 -1.01
N LYS A 153 4.72 10.03 0.28
CA LYS A 153 3.50 10.67 0.77
C LYS A 153 2.23 10.10 0.15
N TRP A 154 2.28 8.85 -0.28
CA TRP A 154 1.17 8.13 -0.89
C TRP A 154 0.34 7.37 0.15
N ALA A 155 0.80 7.28 1.39
CA ALA A 155 0.05 6.64 2.46
C ALA A 155 -1.28 7.38 2.71
N PRO A 156 -2.42 6.68 2.75
CA PRO A 156 -3.69 7.27 3.15
C PRO A 156 -3.69 7.56 4.66
N SER A 157 -4.48 8.54 5.10
CA SER A 157 -4.64 8.78 6.54
C SER A 157 -5.52 7.69 7.16
N VAL A 158 -5.26 7.35 8.42
CA VAL A 158 -6.03 6.34 9.16
C VAL A 158 -7.50 6.75 9.28
N GLU A 159 -7.77 8.04 9.46
CA GLU A 159 -9.13 8.59 9.56
C GLU A 159 -9.93 8.34 8.28
N VAL A 160 -9.28 8.53 7.12
CA VAL A 160 -9.92 8.29 5.82
C VAL A 160 -10.26 6.81 5.66
N LEU A 161 -9.34 5.91 6.02
CA LEU A 161 -9.59 4.48 5.95
C LEU A 161 -10.73 4.03 6.86
N ILE A 162 -10.77 4.51 8.10
CA ILE A 162 -11.87 4.21 9.04
C ILE A 162 -13.21 4.73 8.48
N GLY A 163 -13.22 5.95 7.92
CA GLY A 163 -14.42 6.52 7.31
C GLY A 163 -14.98 5.66 6.17
N GLU A 164 -14.13 5.15 5.29
CA GLU A 164 -14.54 4.25 4.21
C GLU A 164 -15.14 2.94 4.75
N LEU A 165 -14.46 2.30 5.72
CA LEU A 165 -14.94 1.06 6.34
C LEU A 165 -16.32 1.21 7.01
N MET A 166 -16.58 2.35 7.62
CA MET A 166 -17.88 2.65 8.22
C MET A 166 -18.96 2.98 7.20
N SER A 167 -18.59 3.44 6.01
CA SER A 167 -19.53 3.82 4.95
C SER A 167 -20.04 2.64 4.11
N GLU A 168 -19.31 1.52 4.14
CA GLU A 168 -19.62 0.29 3.42
C GLU A 168 -20.31 -0.79 4.29
N ALA A 169 -20.53 -0.51 5.58
CA ALA A 169 -21.22 -1.38 6.55
C ALA A 169 -22.72 -1.06 6.65
#